data_AF-A0A149VHS0-F1
#
_entry.id   AF-A0A149VHS0-F1
#
_cell.length_a   1.000
_cell.length_b   1.000
_cell.length_c   1.000
_cell.angle_alpha   90.00
_cell.angle_beta   90.00
_cell.angle_gamma   90.00
#
_symmetry.space_group_name_H-M   'P 1'
#
loop_
_entity.id
_entity.type
_entity.pdbx_description
1 polymer ?
#
loop_
_entity_poly.entity_id
_entity_poly.type
_entity_poly.pdbx_seq_one_letter_code
_entity_poly.pdbx_strand_id
1 'polypeptide(L)'
;MDSMFLNRLGAAFLLSGVSVWMCSAVGSAVVPQTAPAKPAFSLPGLENKPIAPFMAHADAARGDALVHQVCTSCHAVNEGASDGVGPNLSGVAGRRIAGLSSYSYSGALKGQQKHFWSDQALS
;
A
#
# COMPACT_ATOMS: atom_id res chain seq x y z
N MET A 1 31.78 -22.20 -26.93
CA MET A 1 31.40 -20.77 -26.86
C MET A 1 32.68 -19.96 -26.78
N ASP A 2 32.88 -19.11 -27.76
CA ASP A 2 34.03 -18.25 -27.97
C ASP A 2 33.89 -16.95 -27.16
N SER A 3 35.02 -16.40 -26.72
CA SER A 3 35.09 -15.27 -25.77
C SER A 3 34.35 -14.02 -26.26
N MET A 4 34.31 -13.82 -27.58
CA MET A 4 33.56 -12.74 -28.22
C MET A 4 32.05 -12.85 -27.99
N PHE A 5 31.49 -14.05 -27.98
CA PHE A 5 30.07 -14.27 -27.70
C PHE A 5 29.75 -13.98 -26.23
N LEU A 6 30.54 -14.49 -25.29
CA LEU A 6 30.37 -14.20 -23.86
C LEU A 6 30.50 -12.71 -23.54
N ASN A 7 31.46 -12.00 -24.17
CA ASN A 7 31.66 -10.58 -23.93
C ASN A 7 30.49 -9.73 -24.49
N ARG A 8 29.93 -10.11 -25.64
CA ARG A 8 28.73 -9.47 -26.21
C ARG A 8 27.50 -9.72 -25.35
N LEU A 9 27.34 -10.93 -24.82
CA LEU A 9 26.23 -11.28 -23.92
C LEU A 9 26.35 -10.48 -22.61
N GLY A 10 27.56 -10.41 -22.03
CA GLY A 10 27.84 -9.62 -20.83
C GLY A 10 27.58 -8.13 -21.04
N ALA A 11 28.04 -7.57 -22.16
CA ALA A 11 27.78 -6.18 -22.52
C ALA A 11 26.28 -5.89 -22.69
N ALA A 12 25.52 -6.81 -23.31
CA ALA A 12 24.08 -6.67 -23.46
C ALA A 12 23.36 -6.66 -22.10
N PHE A 13 23.68 -7.60 -21.21
CA PHE A 13 23.09 -7.63 -19.85
C PHE A 13 23.44 -6.38 -19.04
N LEU A 14 24.69 -5.91 -19.11
CA LEU A 14 25.13 -4.70 -18.42
C LEU A 14 24.41 -3.46 -18.95
N LEU A 15 24.36 -3.27 -20.28
CA LEU A 15 23.68 -2.13 -20.89
C LEU A 15 22.19 -2.13 -20.52
N SER A 16 21.50 -3.27 -20.65
CA SER A 16 20.09 -3.37 -20.29
C SER A 16 19.85 -3.11 -18.80
N GLY A 17 20.69 -3.67 -17.92
CA GLY A 17 20.61 -3.43 -16.46
C GLY A 17 20.82 -1.96 -16.11
N VAL A 18 21.82 -1.32 -16.70
CA VAL A 18 22.11 0.11 -16.51
C VAL A 18 20.96 0.98 -17.04
N SER A 19 20.38 0.63 -18.19
CA SER A 19 19.23 1.37 -18.74
C SER A 19 18.01 1.30 -17.80
N VAL A 20 17.65 0.12 -17.30
CA VAL A 20 16.53 -0.04 -16.36
C VAL A 20 16.80 0.72 -15.05
N TRP A 21 18.02 0.62 -14.52
CA TRP A 21 18.41 1.35 -13.32
C TRP A 21 18.36 2.87 -13.52
N MET A 22 18.84 3.39 -14.66
CA MET A 22 18.77 4.81 -15.01
C MET A 22 17.34 5.31 -15.08
N CYS A 23 16.43 4.59 -15.74
CA CYS A 23 15.02 4.97 -15.80
C CYS A 23 14.39 5.04 -14.39
N SER A 24 14.69 4.07 -13.52
CA SER A 24 14.20 4.06 -12.15
C SER A 24 14.80 5.19 -11.29
N ALA A 25 16.10 5.45 -11.44
CA ALA A 25 16.81 6.50 -10.71
C ALA A 25 16.31 7.90 -11.11
N VAL A 26 16.18 8.18 -12.41
CA VAL A 26 15.63 9.45 -12.91
C VAL A 26 14.18 9.61 -12.47
N GLY A 27 13.36 8.56 -12.60
CA GLY A 27 11.97 8.60 -12.14
C GLY A 27 11.86 8.94 -10.65
N SER A 28 12.69 8.32 -9.81
CA SER A 28 12.72 8.58 -8.37
C SER A 28 13.25 9.96 -8.00
N ALA A 29 14.13 10.54 -8.82
CA ALA A 29 14.68 11.88 -8.59
C ALA A 29 13.70 12.99 -9.02
N VAL A 30 12.95 12.78 -10.11
CA VAL A 30 12.05 13.78 -10.68
C VAL A 30 10.65 13.74 -10.06
N VAL A 31 10.18 12.56 -9.64
CA VAL A 31 8.86 12.39 -9.03
C VAL A 31 9.00 12.34 -7.50
N PRO A 32 8.67 13.43 -6.77
CA PRO A 32 8.70 13.41 -5.32
C PRO A 32 7.71 12.37 -4.80
N GLN A 33 8.23 11.36 -4.10
CA GLN A 33 7.43 10.34 -3.41
C GLN A 33 6.87 10.83 -2.07
N THR A 34 7.14 12.09 -1.72
CA THR A 34 6.68 12.72 -0.50
C THR A 34 5.32 13.36 -0.73
N ALA A 35 4.42 13.18 0.24
CA ALA A 35 3.15 13.89 0.25
C ALA A 35 3.42 15.41 0.16
N PRO A 36 2.63 16.16 -0.63
CA PRO A 36 2.83 17.59 -0.77
C PRO A 36 2.66 18.27 0.59
N ALA A 37 3.57 19.20 0.91
CA ALA A 37 3.57 19.90 2.19
C ALA A 37 2.28 20.72 2.45
N LYS A 38 1.55 21.04 1.38
CA LYS A 38 0.22 21.65 1.46
C LYS A 38 -0.72 20.88 0.52
N PRO A 39 -1.91 20.46 0.99
CA PRO A 39 -2.90 19.84 0.12
C PRO A 39 -3.35 20.85 -0.95
N ALA A 40 -3.58 20.36 -2.18
CA ALA A 40 -3.99 21.20 -3.32
C ALA A 40 -5.37 21.86 -3.11
N PHE A 41 -6.21 21.25 -2.28
CA PHE A 41 -7.49 21.80 -1.84
C PHE A 41 -7.80 21.30 -0.44
N SER A 42 -8.52 22.11 0.35
CA SER A 42 -9.04 21.70 1.66
C SER A 42 -10.50 21.33 1.50
N LEU A 43 -10.86 20.11 1.86
CA LEU A 43 -12.26 19.68 1.94
C LEU A 43 -12.82 20.09 3.30
N PRO A 44 -13.81 20.99 3.37
CA PRO A 44 -14.49 21.27 4.62
C PRO A 44 -15.14 19.99 5.15
N GLY A 45 -14.92 19.68 6.44
CA GLY A 45 -15.47 18.49 7.09
C GLY A 45 -14.54 17.27 7.17
N LEU A 46 -13.30 17.34 6.66
CA LEU A 46 -12.27 16.30 6.88
C LEU A 46 -11.48 16.49 8.19
N GLU A 47 -12.03 17.19 9.17
CA GLU A 47 -11.40 17.21 10.48
C GLU A 47 -11.35 15.78 11.03
N ASN A 48 -10.24 15.39 11.66
CA ASN A 48 -10.14 14.13 12.37
C ASN A 48 -11.09 14.17 13.57
N LYS A 49 -12.35 13.80 13.32
CA LYS A 49 -13.41 13.76 14.33
C LYS A 49 -13.28 12.44 15.10
N PRO A 50 -13.40 12.48 16.43
CA PRO A 50 -13.45 11.26 17.22
C PRO A 50 -14.54 10.32 16.71
N ILE A 51 -14.18 9.08 16.39
CA ILE A 51 -15.13 8.08 15.87
C ILE A 51 -16.03 7.50 16.98
N ALA A 52 -15.58 7.56 18.23
CA ALA A 52 -16.24 6.95 19.38
C ALA A 52 -17.75 7.25 19.50
N PRO A 53 -18.26 8.49 19.27
CA PRO A 53 -19.70 8.78 19.32
C PRO A 53 -20.52 8.06 18.23
N PHE A 54 -19.89 7.74 17.10
CA PHE A 54 -20.55 7.07 15.97
C PHE A 54 -20.55 5.55 16.12
N MET A 55 -19.59 4.97 16.84
CA MET A 55 -19.48 3.53 17.06
C MET A 55 -20.74 2.94 17.71
N ALA A 56 -21.41 3.69 18.60
CA ALA A 56 -22.66 3.26 19.23
C ALA A 56 -23.83 3.06 18.24
N HIS A 57 -23.73 3.66 17.05
CA HIS A 57 -24.74 3.59 15.99
C HIS A 57 -24.25 2.80 14.77
N ALA A 58 -23.09 2.15 14.89
CA ALA A 58 -22.53 1.33 13.82
C ALA A 58 -23.42 0.11 13.55
N ASP A 59 -23.50 -0.29 12.29
CA ASP A 59 -24.32 -1.41 11.84
C ASP A 59 -23.43 -2.36 11.04
N ALA A 60 -23.16 -3.53 11.63
CA ALA A 60 -22.27 -4.52 11.04
C ALA A 60 -22.83 -5.10 9.73
N ALA A 61 -24.15 -5.24 9.59
CA ALA A 61 -24.76 -5.78 8.38
C ALA A 61 -24.64 -4.79 7.20
N ARG A 62 -24.82 -3.49 7.47
CA ARG A 62 -24.53 -2.45 6.47
C ARG A 62 -23.04 -2.37 6.15
N GLY A 63 -22.18 -2.52 7.15
CA GLY A 63 -20.72 -2.55 6.97
C GLY A 63 -20.27 -3.72 6.08
N ASP A 64 -20.81 -4.91 6.31
CA ASP A 64 -20.55 -6.10 5.50
C ASP A 64 -20.89 -5.89 4.02
N ALA A 65 -22.10 -5.36 3.74
CA ALA A 65 -22.51 -5.01 2.38
C ALA A 65 -21.56 -4.01 1.72
N LEU A 66 -21.09 -2.99 2.46
CA LEU A 66 -20.14 -1.99 1.96
C LEU A 66 -18.77 -2.61 1.64
N VAL A 67 -18.26 -3.50 2.50
CA VAL A 67 -16.99 -4.20 2.31
C VAL A 67 -17.04 -5.03 1.02
N HIS A 68 -18.13 -5.77 0.80
CA HIS A 68 -18.35 -6.53 -0.43
C HIS A 68 -18.49 -5.66 -1.67
N GLN A 69 -19.03 -4.45 -1.55
CA GLN A 69 -19.20 -3.55 -2.69
C GLN A 69 -17.90 -2.84 -3.07
N VAL A 70 -17.09 -2.43 -2.10
CA VAL A 70 -15.99 -1.47 -2.33
C VAL A 70 -14.62 -2.08 -2.12
N CYS A 71 -14.47 -3.03 -1.20
CA CYS A 71 -13.15 -3.50 -0.74
C CYS A 71 -12.72 -4.82 -1.39
N THR A 72 -13.67 -5.72 -1.66
CA THR A 72 -13.36 -7.08 -2.12
C THR A 72 -12.84 -7.17 -3.55
N SER A 73 -12.88 -6.07 -4.31
CA SER A 73 -12.21 -5.98 -5.61
C SER A 73 -10.69 -6.07 -5.50
N CYS A 74 -10.12 -5.62 -4.37
CA CYS A 74 -8.69 -5.61 -4.13
C CYS A 74 -8.26 -6.52 -2.98
N HIS A 75 -9.13 -6.75 -2.00
CA HIS A 75 -8.80 -7.40 -0.74
C HIS A 75 -9.62 -8.65 -0.47
N ALA A 76 -8.97 -9.72 -0.02
CA ALA A 76 -9.67 -10.81 0.64
C ALA A 76 -10.07 -10.41 2.07
N VAL A 77 -11.17 -10.98 2.57
CA VAL A 77 -11.68 -10.75 3.94
C VAL A 77 -11.84 -12.04 4.76
N ASN A 78 -11.74 -13.20 4.09
CA ASN A 78 -11.82 -14.50 4.74
C ASN A 78 -10.51 -14.84 5.44
N GLU A 79 -10.59 -15.42 6.63
CA GLU A 79 -9.42 -15.93 7.36
C GLU A 79 -8.64 -16.94 6.49
N GLY A 80 -7.30 -16.81 6.48
CA GLY A 80 -6.41 -17.72 5.76
C GLY A 80 -6.40 -17.57 4.23
N ALA A 81 -7.23 -16.70 3.64
CA ALA A 81 -7.16 -16.41 2.21
C ALA A 81 -5.85 -15.70 1.85
N SER A 82 -5.33 -15.97 0.64
CA SER A 82 -4.13 -15.33 0.12
C SER A 82 -4.32 -13.82 -0.09
N ASP A 83 -3.20 -13.10 -0.06
CA ASP A 83 -3.16 -11.70 -0.49
C ASP A 83 -3.44 -11.57 -2.00
N GLY A 84 -3.92 -10.40 -2.44
CA GLY A 84 -4.23 -10.10 -3.84
C GLY A 84 -3.61 -8.78 -4.30
N VAL A 85 -4.42 -7.93 -4.94
CA VAL A 85 -4.03 -6.54 -5.27
C VAL A 85 -3.72 -5.75 -3.99
N GLY A 86 -4.42 -6.07 -2.90
CA GLY A 86 -4.15 -5.62 -1.54
C GLY A 86 -3.98 -6.80 -0.56
N PRO A 87 -3.46 -6.54 0.65
CA PRO A 87 -3.32 -7.55 1.70
C PRO A 87 -4.68 -8.06 2.20
N ASN A 88 -4.73 -9.28 2.72
CA ASN A 88 -5.94 -9.79 3.38
C ASN A 88 -6.35 -8.90 4.58
N LEU A 89 -7.62 -8.51 4.64
CA LEU A 89 -8.20 -7.64 5.67
C LEU A 89 -8.83 -8.40 6.84
N SER A 90 -8.84 -9.73 6.80
CA SER A 90 -9.21 -10.55 7.96
C SER A 90 -8.35 -10.17 9.18
N GLY A 91 -9.02 -9.83 10.29
CA GLY A 91 -8.37 -9.36 11.50
C GLY A 91 -7.62 -8.03 11.36
N VAL A 92 -8.00 -7.15 10.43
CA VAL A 92 -7.32 -5.85 10.26
C VAL A 92 -7.52 -4.90 11.44
N ALA A 93 -8.69 -4.92 12.09
CA ALA A 93 -8.96 -4.08 13.26
C ALA A 93 -7.98 -4.40 14.39
N GLY A 94 -7.25 -3.39 14.87
CA GLY A 94 -6.19 -3.53 15.87
C GLY A 94 -4.86 -4.10 15.35
N ARG A 95 -4.76 -4.46 14.06
CA ARG A 95 -3.51 -4.97 13.47
C ARG A 95 -2.49 -3.86 13.32
N ARG A 96 -1.20 -4.18 13.49
CA ARG A 96 -0.09 -3.25 13.19
C ARG A 96 -0.16 -2.80 11.73
N ILE A 97 0.03 -1.51 11.47
CA ILE A 97 0.09 -1.00 10.10
C ILE A 97 1.30 -1.62 9.39
N ALA A 98 1.10 -2.08 8.15
CA ALA A 98 2.09 -2.85 7.39
C ALA A 98 2.58 -4.15 8.10
N GLY A 99 1.72 -4.79 8.89
CA GLY A 99 2.09 -5.91 9.76
C GLY A 99 2.14 -7.31 9.12
N LEU A 100 1.58 -7.50 7.92
CA LEU A 100 1.64 -8.81 7.24
C LEU A 100 2.97 -8.98 6.51
N SER A 101 3.82 -9.90 6.96
CA SER A 101 5.12 -10.15 6.33
C SER A 101 5.02 -10.75 4.92
N SER A 102 3.88 -11.36 4.57
CA SER A 102 3.60 -11.91 3.24
C SER A 102 3.37 -10.85 2.18
N TYR A 103 3.07 -9.60 2.58
CA TYR A 103 2.65 -8.56 1.66
C TYR A 103 3.71 -7.45 1.47
N SER A 104 3.89 -7.02 0.22
CA SER A 104 4.84 -5.95 -0.11
C SER A 104 4.20 -4.57 0.02
N TYR A 105 4.30 -3.98 1.20
CA TYR A 105 3.80 -2.62 1.46
C TYR A 105 4.68 -1.52 0.85
N SER A 106 4.05 -0.38 0.55
CA SER A 106 4.73 0.86 0.16
C SER A 106 5.64 1.39 1.27
N GLY A 107 6.64 2.19 0.89
CA GLY A 107 7.54 2.84 1.86
C GLY A 107 6.78 3.71 2.87
N ALA A 108 5.71 4.38 2.44
CA ALA A 108 4.87 5.22 3.29
C ALA A 108 4.19 4.39 4.41
N LEU A 109 3.57 3.26 4.08
CA LEU A 109 2.92 2.40 5.08
C LEU A 109 3.94 1.71 6.00
N LYS A 110 5.10 1.28 5.45
CA LYS A 110 6.20 0.76 6.27
C LYS A 110 6.70 1.80 7.29
N GLY A 111 6.70 3.08 6.92
CA GLY A 111 7.02 4.19 7.84
C GLY A 111 6.06 4.29 9.03
N GLN A 112 4.85 3.75 8.93
CA GLN A 112 3.81 3.78 9.97
C GLN A 112 3.76 2.52 10.85
N GLN A 113 4.72 1.59 10.73
CA GLN A 113 4.75 0.30 11.45
C GLN A 113 4.74 0.38 12.98
N LYS A 114 4.94 1.58 13.56
CA LYS A 114 4.82 1.82 15.00
C LYS A 114 3.36 2.02 15.45
N HIS A 115 2.43 2.21 14.50
CA HIS A 115 1.02 2.44 14.73
C HIS A 115 0.17 1.20 14.41
N PHE A 116 -1.11 1.26 14.77
CA PHE A 116 -2.08 0.18 14.61
C PHE A 116 -3.34 0.71 13.91
N TRP A 117 -4.04 -0.18 13.21
CA TRP A 117 -5.36 0.09 12.65
C TRP A 117 -6.44 0.10 13.74
N SER A 118 -6.37 1.09 14.63
CA SER A 118 -7.45 1.38 15.60
C SER A 118 -8.70 1.86 14.86
N ASP A 119 -9.87 1.82 15.51
CA ASP A 119 -11.14 2.34 14.95
C ASP A 119 -10.98 3.76 14.38
N GLN A 120 -10.30 4.64 15.11
CA GLN A 120 -10.03 6.02 14.67
C GLN A 120 -9.12 6.12 13.44
N ALA A 121 -8.24 5.14 13.25
CA ALA A 121 -7.31 5.10 12.11
C ALA A 121 -7.98 4.47 10.87
N LEU A 122 -9.07 3.75 11.05
CA LEU A 122 -9.90 3.14 10.00
C LEU A 122 -11.10 4.02 9.60
N SER A 123 -11.37 5.10 10.34
CA SER A 123 -12.49 6.02 10.11
C SER A 123 -12.13 7.25 9.30
#